data_AF-A0A914GQB1-F1
#
_entry.id   AF-A0A914GQB1-F1
#
_cell.length_a   1.000
_cell.length_b   1.000
_cell.length_c   1.000
_cell.angle_alpha   90.00
_cell.angle_beta   90.00
_cell.angle_gamma   90.00
#
_symmetry.space_group_name_H-M   'P 1'
#
loop_
_entity.id
_entity.type
_entity.pdbx_description
1 polymer ?
#
loop_
_entity_poly.entity_id
_entity_poly.type
_entity_poly.pdbx_seq_one_letter_code
_entity_poly.pdbx_strand_id
1 'polypeptide(L)'
;MILLFIIYININAAMAFPRPAVPPPSSSSSVPSSSSSLPVPLPVPLNLPLKLQALNDLFPPLPPHCSKAIVTPSHPSSLSGSNAKNLRNRLNIGVGQTVCFKTDETSNSTTTVNSTTQLHTLTLSRLEQYHSITQRYRFAIPEVETKCICECSTKTAVCQAEEYSYGRCSGSNPSNTACHRTFFSDQPANGCPAGSGGEPRLCCELKFRPYENRTFTALRLEAPTTFAVLRYSAFSWENGRWNEEDKRTIRIYLDGSTQNQFLDAQKNLELSINSMGKSSNQLAAGMYFVENFGHGSYGELIQQPLNEVTDHNFERLGWFRQDSNGQFFVHNGYVMMDKIHRAKAENCMEQKFQSILDANFYINKLSNESTKFQIAESLNRTFRWIKSARVVDSEERHAIVTENEGTNLEITLTSNLIEKLLFVHNASKIQDFTATIIVDRFSNSVLNITVFNATGILNGYVKQIIDYKSEHIDSFTLYVPESFPVTRQLYARIKPYPTNTVQMVCLRPDDSPTTSEVCRPVESIQDELAKNEIDNRWSDEIGKCPECNHVSMDGLMKYLNPMSWASGVSSISDFFMLLADIVVYFSVAVAIYVIFTKCLYPIMKCCICPTMPCMPCYSKNVKK
;
A
#
# COMPACT_ATOMS: atom_id res chain seq x y z
N MET A 1 43.45 53.09 -6.77
CA MET A 1 43.71 51.94 -5.87
C MET A 1 42.88 50.70 -6.20
N ILE A 2 41.64 50.81 -6.72
CA ILE A 2 40.85 49.64 -7.14
C ILE A 2 41.32 49.05 -8.48
N LEU A 3 41.81 49.87 -9.42
CA LEU A 3 42.44 49.36 -10.67
C LEU A 3 43.76 48.61 -10.46
N LEU A 4 44.47 48.85 -9.35
CA LEU A 4 45.70 48.12 -9.00
C LEU A 4 45.41 46.77 -8.33
N PHE A 5 44.22 46.59 -7.77
CA PHE A 5 43.79 45.31 -7.19
C PHE A 5 43.35 44.31 -8.28
N ILE A 6 42.83 44.80 -9.41
CA ILE A 6 42.40 43.97 -10.55
C ILE A 6 43.60 43.42 -11.34
N ILE A 7 44.73 44.14 -11.37
CA ILE A 7 45.96 43.67 -12.02
C ILE A 7 46.72 42.68 -11.12
N TYR A 8 46.59 42.77 -9.79
CA TYR A 8 47.26 41.86 -8.85
C TYR A 8 46.61 40.47 -8.75
N ILE A 9 45.31 40.35 -9.05
CA ILE A 9 44.60 39.06 -9.04
C ILE A 9 44.84 38.24 -10.32
N ASN A 10 45.11 38.89 -11.46
CA ASN A 10 45.37 38.20 -12.73
C ASN A 10 46.80 37.65 -12.89
N ILE A 11 47.73 37.97 -11.98
CA ILE A 11 49.11 37.48 -12.03
C ILE A 11 49.31 36.20 -11.18
N ASN A 12 48.38 35.86 -10.28
CA ASN A 12 48.47 34.67 -9.42
C ASN A 12 47.75 33.41 -9.96
N ALA A 13 47.21 33.45 -11.18
CA ALA A 13 46.59 32.27 -11.83
C ALA A 13 47.56 31.50 -12.75
N ALA A 14 48.83 31.91 -12.85
CA ALA A 14 49.82 31.34 -13.76
C ALA A 14 51.04 30.75 -13.03
N MET A 15 50.83 29.90 -12.02
CA MET A 15 51.87 28.99 -11.51
C MET A 15 51.24 27.69 -11.00
N ALA A 16 51.03 26.74 -11.91
CA ALA A 16 50.87 25.33 -11.57
C ALA A 16 51.92 24.54 -12.35
N PHE A 17 52.88 24.00 -11.61
CA PHE A 17 53.95 23.12 -12.11
C PHE A 17 53.39 21.82 -12.70
N PRO A 18 54.08 21.22 -13.69
CA PRO A 18 53.66 20.00 -14.34
C PRO A 18 53.94 18.80 -13.42
N ARG A 19 53.00 17.85 -13.37
CA ARG A 19 53.25 16.51 -12.80
C ARG A 19 53.11 15.43 -13.89
N PRO A 20 53.85 14.32 -13.72
CA PRO A 20 54.40 13.56 -14.84
C PRO A 20 53.46 12.48 -15.38
N ALA A 21 53.67 12.16 -16.66
CA ALA A 21 53.13 11.00 -17.35
C ALA A 21 53.82 9.71 -16.86
N VAL A 22 53.03 8.68 -16.54
CA VAL A 22 53.46 7.29 -16.32
C VAL A 22 52.30 6.37 -16.81
N PRO A 23 52.61 5.19 -17.41
CA PRO A 23 51.92 4.64 -18.59
C PRO A 23 50.80 3.62 -18.28
N PRO A 24 50.08 3.13 -19.32
CA PRO A 24 49.09 2.07 -19.16
C PRO A 24 49.77 0.69 -19.10
N PRO A 25 49.16 -0.31 -18.46
CA PRO A 25 49.44 -1.69 -18.79
C PRO A 25 48.39 -2.20 -19.78
N SER A 26 48.90 -2.54 -20.95
CA SER A 26 48.29 -3.34 -21.99
C SER A 26 48.17 -4.81 -21.59
N SER A 27 47.05 -5.41 -22.00
CA SER A 27 46.94 -6.70 -22.68
C SER A 27 47.32 -8.03 -22.01
N SER A 28 46.46 -9.00 -22.32
CA SER A 28 46.73 -10.41 -22.62
C SER A 28 46.55 -11.43 -21.48
N SER A 29 45.46 -12.17 -21.57
CA SER A 29 45.58 -13.61 -21.84
C SER A 29 44.30 -14.11 -22.49
N SER A 30 44.49 -14.63 -23.69
CA SER A 30 43.56 -15.40 -24.48
C SER A 30 43.93 -16.88 -24.37
N VAL A 31 42.91 -17.75 -24.49
CA VAL A 31 42.96 -19.19 -24.89
C VAL A 31 43.24 -20.19 -23.74
N PRO A 32 42.72 -21.45 -23.73
CA PRO A 32 41.83 -22.17 -24.67
C PRO A 32 40.54 -22.79 -24.06
N SER A 33 39.67 -23.14 -25.00
CA SER A 33 38.71 -24.25 -24.95
C SER A 33 39.30 -25.57 -24.40
N SER A 34 38.62 -26.20 -23.45
CA SER A 34 38.64 -27.66 -23.36
C SER A 34 37.26 -28.19 -22.97
N SER A 35 36.78 -29.06 -23.84
CA SER A 35 35.64 -29.95 -23.70
C SER A 35 35.89 -30.98 -22.60
N SER A 36 34.96 -31.10 -21.66
CA SER A 36 34.70 -32.38 -20.99
C SER A 36 33.22 -32.47 -20.65
N SER A 37 32.49 -33.13 -21.54
CA SER A 37 31.17 -33.68 -21.33
C SER A 37 31.19 -34.64 -20.14
N LEU A 38 30.51 -34.26 -19.06
CA LEU A 38 30.04 -35.20 -18.04
C LEU A 38 28.52 -35.35 -18.23
N PRO A 39 27.99 -36.57 -18.25
CA PRO A 39 26.60 -36.82 -18.61
C PRO A 39 25.67 -36.32 -17.51
N VAL A 40 24.74 -35.44 -17.89
CA VAL A 40 23.53 -35.14 -17.12
C VAL A 40 22.75 -36.44 -17.00
N PRO A 41 22.48 -36.97 -15.79
CA PRO A 41 21.53 -38.06 -15.67
C PRO A 41 20.15 -37.49 -15.99
N LEU A 42 19.56 -38.02 -17.05
CA LEU A 42 18.13 -37.89 -17.34
C LEU A 42 17.34 -38.11 -16.04
N PRO A 43 16.33 -37.28 -15.72
CA PRO A 43 15.43 -37.60 -14.64
C PRO A 43 14.66 -38.85 -15.02
N VAL A 44 15.06 -39.97 -14.41
CA VAL A 44 14.24 -41.18 -14.34
C VAL A 44 12.86 -40.76 -13.83
N PRO A 45 11.75 -41.17 -14.46
CA PRO A 45 10.44 -40.88 -13.93
C PRO A 45 10.36 -41.53 -12.55
N LEU A 46 10.36 -40.70 -11.50
CA LEU A 46 10.07 -41.16 -10.17
C LEU A 46 8.66 -41.75 -10.21
N ASN A 47 8.59 -43.07 -10.11
CA ASN A 47 7.37 -43.81 -9.89
C ASN A 47 6.59 -43.14 -8.74
N LEU A 48 5.60 -42.34 -9.14
CA LEU A 48 4.69 -41.63 -8.26
C LEU A 48 3.82 -42.51 -7.35
N PRO A 49 3.52 -43.81 -7.61
CA PRO A 49 2.59 -44.54 -6.75
C PRO A 49 3.19 -44.98 -5.41
N LEU A 50 4.50 -45.20 -5.32
CA LEU A 50 5.15 -45.74 -4.09
C LEU A 50 5.28 -44.71 -2.97
N LYS A 51 5.36 -43.41 -3.29
CA LYS A 51 5.49 -42.35 -2.28
C LYS A 51 4.17 -42.04 -1.57
N LEU A 52 3.04 -42.23 -2.25
CA LEU A 52 1.70 -41.98 -1.70
C LEU A 52 1.31 -43.08 -0.69
N GLN A 53 1.66 -44.34 -0.99
CA GLN A 53 1.36 -45.47 -0.12
C GLN A 53 2.16 -45.41 1.20
N ALA A 54 3.47 -45.10 1.12
CA ALA A 54 4.30 -44.92 2.32
C ALA A 54 3.89 -43.72 3.18
N LEU A 55 3.35 -42.64 2.58
CA LEU A 55 2.80 -41.49 3.31
C LEU A 55 1.45 -41.83 3.99
N ASN A 56 0.60 -42.61 3.33
CA ASN A 56 -0.67 -43.09 3.91
C ASN A 56 -0.44 -44.09 5.06
N ASP A 57 0.65 -44.86 5.05
CA ASP A 57 1.02 -45.73 6.16
C ASP A 57 1.54 -44.96 7.38
N LEU A 58 2.15 -43.79 7.18
CA LEU A 58 2.62 -42.90 8.25
C LEU A 58 1.49 -42.01 8.81
N PHE A 59 0.50 -41.67 7.99
CA PHE A 59 -0.67 -40.86 8.36
C PHE A 59 -1.94 -41.43 7.70
N PRO A 60 -2.60 -42.43 8.30
CA PRO A 60 -3.81 -43.00 7.71
C PRO A 60 -4.88 -41.92 7.52
N PRO A 61 -5.63 -41.94 6.40
CA PRO A 61 -6.66 -40.95 6.15
C PRO A 61 -7.78 -41.11 7.18
N LEU A 62 -7.97 -40.07 8.00
CA LEU A 62 -9.02 -40.05 9.02
C LEU A 62 -10.22 -39.27 8.51
N PRO A 63 -11.46 -39.75 8.78
CA PRO A 63 -12.63 -38.95 8.53
C PRO A 63 -12.61 -37.70 9.42
N PRO A 64 -13.16 -36.57 8.94
CA PRO A 64 -13.33 -35.35 9.72
C PRO A 64 -14.34 -35.57 10.87
N HIS A 65 -14.42 -34.61 11.79
CA HIS A 65 -15.45 -34.65 12.83
C HIS A 65 -16.85 -34.59 12.21
N CYS A 66 -17.67 -35.59 12.47
CA CYS A 66 -19.06 -35.65 12.03
C CYS A 66 -19.91 -34.78 12.95
N SER A 67 -20.29 -33.60 12.46
CA SER A 67 -21.14 -32.65 13.17
C SER A 67 -22.56 -33.19 13.33
N LYS A 68 -23.16 -32.92 14.49
CA LYS A 68 -24.58 -33.19 14.69
C LYS A 68 -25.41 -32.30 13.77
N ALA A 69 -26.29 -32.91 13.00
CA ALA A 69 -27.20 -32.21 12.10
C ALA A 69 -28.64 -32.63 12.37
N ILE A 70 -29.56 -31.66 12.37
CA ILE A 70 -30.99 -31.93 12.42
C ILE A 70 -31.44 -32.30 11.00
N VAL A 71 -31.89 -33.54 10.83
CA VAL A 71 -32.34 -34.07 9.55
C VAL A 71 -33.86 -34.09 9.51
N THR A 72 -34.43 -33.40 8.53
CA THR A 72 -35.88 -33.39 8.28
C THR A 72 -36.19 -34.24 7.04
N PRO A 73 -36.84 -35.41 7.20
CA PRO A 73 -37.28 -36.21 6.06
C PRO A 73 -38.39 -35.47 5.31
N SER A 74 -38.35 -35.53 3.99
CA SER A 74 -39.33 -34.92 3.10
C SER A 74 -39.65 -35.87 1.94
N HIS A 75 -40.89 -35.80 1.44
CA HIS A 75 -41.35 -36.60 0.32
C HIS A 75 -41.44 -35.75 -0.95
N PRO A 76 -40.93 -36.23 -2.10
CA PRO A 76 -41.13 -35.57 -3.37
C PRO A 76 -42.61 -35.59 -3.76
N SER A 77 -43.05 -34.59 -4.53
CA SER A 77 -44.36 -34.64 -5.19
C SER A 77 -44.41 -35.82 -6.16
N SER A 78 -45.44 -36.66 -6.06
CA SER A 78 -45.62 -37.80 -6.94
C SER A 78 -46.29 -37.38 -8.25
N LEU A 79 -45.64 -37.62 -9.39
CA LEU A 79 -46.36 -37.73 -10.66
C LEU A 79 -47.17 -39.04 -10.66
N SER A 80 -48.42 -38.97 -11.13
CA SER A 80 -49.31 -40.12 -11.20
C SER A 80 -48.67 -41.25 -12.03
N GLY A 81 -48.41 -42.40 -11.41
CA GLY A 81 -47.82 -43.60 -12.07
C GLY A 81 -46.38 -43.95 -11.69
N SER A 82 -45.68 -43.15 -10.87
CA SER A 82 -44.34 -43.48 -10.35
C SER A 82 -44.42 -44.07 -8.93
N ASN A 83 -43.95 -45.32 -8.76
CA ASN A 83 -43.82 -45.97 -7.45
C ASN A 83 -42.53 -45.63 -6.69
N ALA A 84 -41.69 -44.72 -7.21
CA ALA A 84 -40.44 -44.34 -6.56
C ALA A 84 -40.70 -43.29 -5.46
N LYS A 85 -40.86 -43.76 -4.21
CA LYS A 85 -40.84 -42.91 -3.01
C LYS A 85 -39.40 -42.66 -2.55
N ASN A 86 -38.60 -41.97 -3.36
CA ASN A 86 -37.24 -41.61 -2.93
C ASN A 86 -37.35 -40.61 -1.77
N LEU A 87 -36.91 -41.01 -0.58
CA LEU A 87 -36.92 -40.14 0.60
C LEU A 87 -35.86 -39.05 0.43
N ARG A 88 -36.24 -37.79 0.65
CA ARG A 88 -35.35 -36.64 0.60
C ARG A 88 -35.02 -36.19 2.00
N ASN A 89 -33.74 -36.14 2.35
CA ASN A 89 -33.28 -35.73 3.68
C ASN A 89 -32.79 -34.28 3.61
N ARG A 90 -33.51 -33.35 4.26
CA ARG A 90 -33.13 -31.94 4.34
C ARG A 90 -32.34 -31.67 5.62
N LEU A 91 -31.27 -30.89 5.51
CA LEU A 91 -30.45 -30.48 6.64
C LEU A 91 -29.73 -29.16 6.33
N ASN A 92 -29.23 -28.50 7.37
CA ASN A 92 -28.42 -27.29 7.25
C ASN A 92 -26.94 -27.61 7.53
N ILE A 93 -26.04 -27.06 6.72
CA ILE A 93 -24.59 -27.19 6.90
C ILE A 93 -23.91 -25.82 6.91
N GLY A 94 -23.14 -25.55 7.95
CA GLY A 94 -22.33 -24.33 8.10
C GLY A 94 -20.90 -24.48 7.59
N VAL A 95 -20.22 -23.35 7.36
CA VAL A 95 -18.82 -23.35 6.88
C VAL A 95 -17.92 -24.05 7.90
N GLY A 96 -17.12 -25.01 7.41
CA GLY A 96 -16.24 -25.85 8.24
C GLY A 96 -16.92 -27.07 8.86
N GLN A 97 -18.25 -27.19 8.82
CA GLN A 97 -18.95 -28.37 9.32
C GLN A 97 -18.87 -29.54 8.34
N THR A 98 -18.93 -30.75 8.88
CA THR A 98 -19.05 -31.97 8.09
C THR A 98 -20.24 -32.80 8.55
N VAL A 99 -21.07 -33.19 7.60
CA VAL A 99 -22.18 -34.13 7.83
C VAL A 99 -21.77 -35.51 7.37
N CYS A 100 -22.02 -36.51 8.20
CA CYS A 100 -21.67 -37.88 7.90
C CYS A 100 -22.91 -38.76 7.85
N PHE A 101 -22.95 -39.68 6.90
CA PHE A 101 -24.04 -40.63 6.74
C PHE A 101 -23.58 -41.94 6.14
N LYS A 102 -24.35 -42.99 6.37
CA LYS A 102 -24.19 -44.31 5.79
C LYS A 102 -25.44 -44.66 4.98
N THR A 103 -25.28 -45.48 3.96
CA THR A 103 -26.43 -46.11 3.30
C THR A 103 -26.75 -47.42 4.03
N ASP A 104 -28.03 -47.61 4.38
CA ASP A 104 -28.51 -48.82 5.04
C ASP A 104 -29.05 -49.79 3.99
N GLU A 105 -28.23 -50.78 3.64
CA GLU A 105 -28.64 -51.93 2.82
C GLU A 105 -29.66 -52.76 3.61
N THR A 106 -30.95 -52.46 3.43
CA THR A 106 -32.04 -53.31 3.93
C THR A 106 -32.13 -54.56 3.06
N SER A 107 -31.11 -55.43 3.14
CA SER A 107 -31.09 -56.70 2.42
C SER A 107 -31.89 -57.75 3.20
N ASN A 108 -33.10 -58.02 2.71
CA ASN A 108 -33.91 -59.16 3.10
C ASN A 108 -33.37 -60.48 2.47
N SER A 109 -32.06 -60.59 2.25
CA SER A 109 -31.44 -61.73 1.56
C SER A 109 -30.38 -62.39 2.44
N THR A 110 -30.67 -63.63 2.81
CA THR A 110 -29.84 -64.61 3.54
C THR A 110 -28.60 -65.07 2.76
N THR A 111 -27.85 -64.15 2.16
CA THR A 111 -26.61 -64.46 1.45
C THR A 111 -25.48 -63.59 1.97
N THR A 112 -24.51 -64.27 2.57
CA THR A 112 -23.20 -63.79 3.01
C THR A 112 -22.53 -62.94 1.92
N VAL A 113 -22.61 -61.62 2.08
CA VAL A 113 -21.72 -60.67 1.40
C VAL A 113 -21.23 -59.70 2.47
N ASN A 114 -19.90 -59.61 2.61
CA ASN A 114 -19.23 -58.59 3.39
C ASN A 114 -19.50 -57.21 2.76
N SER A 115 -20.71 -56.64 2.92
CA SER A 115 -20.92 -55.24 2.59
C SER A 115 -20.33 -54.40 3.73
N THR A 116 -19.08 -53.98 3.54
CA THR A 116 -18.45 -52.97 4.39
C THR A 116 -19.25 -51.69 4.27
N THR A 117 -20.07 -51.37 5.28
CA THR A 117 -20.87 -50.15 5.29
C THR A 117 -19.96 -48.93 5.08
N GLN A 118 -20.13 -48.24 3.95
CA GLN A 118 -19.32 -47.09 3.60
C GLN A 118 -19.79 -45.85 4.38
N LEU A 119 -18.85 -45.06 4.90
CA LEU A 119 -19.11 -43.79 5.56
C LEU A 119 -18.92 -42.65 4.57
N HIS A 120 -20.00 -41.99 4.22
CA HIS A 120 -19.97 -40.78 3.39
C HIS A 120 -19.83 -39.55 4.26
N THR A 121 -19.03 -38.60 3.80
CA THR A 121 -18.79 -37.33 4.47
C THR A 121 -18.97 -36.19 3.48
N LEU A 122 -19.68 -35.15 3.89
CA LEU A 122 -19.89 -33.94 3.10
C LEU A 122 -19.53 -32.72 3.96
N THR A 123 -18.43 -32.06 3.61
CA THR A 123 -17.92 -30.89 4.30
C THR A 123 -18.20 -29.64 3.48
N LEU A 124 -18.81 -28.60 4.08
CA LEU A 124 -18.81 -27.27 3.47
C LEU A 124 -17.45 -26.62 3.74
N SER A 125 -16.53 -26.70 2.78
CA SER A 125 -15.13 -26.30 3.00
C SER A 125 -14.97 -24.78 3.10
N ARG A 126 -15.67 -24.03 2.24
CA ARG A 126 -15.58 -22.56 2.16
C ARG A 126 -16.67 -21.98 1.27
N LEU A 127 -16.92 -20.69 1.45
CA LEU A 127 -17.69 -19.85 0.54
C LEU A 127 -16.73 -18.91 -0.19
N GLU A 128 -16.98 -18.69 -1.48
CA GLU A 128 -16.17 -17.85 -2.35
C GLU A 128 -17.05 -16.82 -3.07
N GLN A 129 -16.63 -15.55 -3.06
CA GLN A 129 -17.23 -14.46 -3.82
C GLN A 129 -16.33 -14.12 -5.00
N TYR A 130 -16.87 -14.24 -6.22
CA TYR A 130 -16.16 -13.94 -7.45
C TYR A 130 -16.60 -12.56 -7.94
N HIS A 131 -15.71 -11.59 -7.81
CA HIS A 131 -15.91 -10.24 -8.30
C HIS A 131 -15.30 -10.11 -9.69
N SER A 132 -16.07 -9.59 -10.65
CA SER A 132 -15.51 -9.15 -11.93
C SER A 132 -14.76 -7.83 -11.76
N ILE A 133 -13.59 -7.75 -12.38
CA ILE A 133 -12.78 -6.53 -12.44
C ILE A 133 -13.17 -5.76 -13.71
N THR A 134 -13.77 -4.57 -13.55
CA THR A 134 -14.23 -3.74 -14.69
C THR A 134 -13.25 -2.64 -15.08
N GLN A 135 -12.45 -2.17 -14.13
CA GLN A 135 -11.41 -1.18 -14.36
C GLN A 135 -10.11 -1.63 -13.73
N ARG A 136 -8.99 -1.28 -14.38
CA ARG A 136 -7.65 -1.52 -13.84
C ARG A 136 -6.67 -0.44 -14.29
N TYR A 137 -5.75 -0.07 -13.40
CA TYR A 137 -4.58 0.71 -13.76
C TYR A 137 -3.46 0.50 -12.73
N ARG A 138 -2.22 0.71 -13.15
CA ARG A 138 -1.06 0.63 -12.27
C ARG A 138 -0.70 2.02 -11.76
N PHE A 139 -0.32 2.08 -10.49
CA PHE A 139 0.08 3.32 -9.83
C PHE A 139 1.21 3.07 -8.84
N ALA A 140 1.86 4.15 -8.41
CA ALA A 140 2.87 4.12 -7.37
C ALA A 140 2.65 5.30 -6.43
N ILE A 141 3.38 5.28 -5.31
CA ILE A 141 3.45 6.38 -4.38
C ILE A 141 4.64 7.24 -4.79
N PRO A 142 4.44 8.52 -5.12
CA PRO A 142 5.52 9.36 -5.58
C PRO A 142 6.35 9.90 -4.40
N GLU A 143 7.65 9.79 -4.55
CA GLU A 143 8.63 10.66 -3.92
C GLU A 143 8.76 11.94 -4.75
N VAL A 144 8.57 13.09 -4.10
CA VAL A 144 8.56 14.42 -4.73
C VAL A 144 9.80 15.19 -4.36
N GLU A 145 10.49 15.71 -5.36
CA GLU A 145 11.64 16.63 -5.25
C GLU A 145 11.27 17.96 -5.92
N THR A 146 11.19 19.03 -5.14
CA THR A 146 10.92 20.38 -5.63
C THR A 146 12.22 21.18 -5.76
N LYS A 147 12.36 21.92 -6.85
CA LYS A 147 13.46 22.88 -7.05
C LYS A 147 12.91 24.16 -7.62
N CYS A 148 13.02 25.25 -6.87
CA CYS A 148 12.62 26.56 -7.34
C CYS A 148 13.80 27.49 -7.54
N ILE A 149 13.62 28.44 -8.46
CA ILE A 149 14.51 29.58 -8.69
C ILE A 149 13.69 30.86 -8.64
N CYS A 150 14.25 31.90 -8.03
CA CYS A 150 13.61 33.21 -7.94
C CYS A 150 14.39 34.25 -8.73
N GLU A 151 13.69 35.08 -9.49
CA GLU A 151 14.29 36.13 -10.31
C GLU A 151 13.65 37.49 -10.00
N CYS A 152 14.49 38.45 -9.63
CA CYS A 152 14.07 39.79 -9.21
C CYS A 152 13.63 40.69 -10.37
N SER A 153 14.10 40.43 -11.61
CA SER A 153 13.76 41.24 -12.76
C SER A 153 12.83 40.54 -13.75
N THR A 154 11.81 41.24 -14.21
CA THR A 154 10.83 40.74 -15.19
C THR A 154 11.35 40.70 -16.63
N LYS A 155 12.55 41.25 -16.88
CA LYS A 155 13.13 41.44 -18.22
C LYS A 155 14.18 40.39 -18.60
N THR A 156 14.59 39.55 -17.68
CA THR A 156 15.59 38.50 -17.91
C THR A 156 14.97 37.36 -18.72
N ALA A 157 15.75 36.61 -19.50
CA ALA A 157 15.23 35.43 -20.21
C ALA A 157 15.00 34.21 -19.30
N VAL A 158 15.44 34.29 -18.03
CA VAL A 158 15.35 33.23 -17.03
C VAL A 158 14.01 33.32 -16.30
N CYS A 159 13.38 32.19 -16.01
CA CYS A 159 12.09 32.11 -15.31
C CYS A 159 10.95 32.85 -16.06
N GLN A 160 10.61 32.31 -17.25
CA GLN A 160 9.54 32.83 -18.10
C GLN A 160 8.28 31.97 -18.05
N ALA A 161 7.12 32.61 -18.22
CA ALA A 161 5.83 31.94 -18.17
C ALA A 161 5.68 30.93 -19.32
N GLU A 162 6.22 31.24 -20.52
CA GLU A 162 6.17 30.37 -21.69
C GLU A 162 6.87 29.02 -21.47
N GLU A 163 7.89 28.99 -20.60
CA GLU A 163 8.68 27.78 -20.32
C GLU A 163 8.17 27.02 -19.08
N TYR A 164 7.69 27.75 -18.06
CA TYR A 164 7.35 27.17 -16.76
C TYR A 164 5.84 26.98 -16.52
N SER A 165 4.98 27.81 -17.10
CA SER A 165 3.52 27.64 -16.96
C SER A 165 3.07 26.47 -17.82
N TYR A 166 2.39 25.50 -17.19
CA TYR A 166 2.02 24.24 -17.84
C TYR A 166 3.23 23.58 -18.55
N GLY A 167 4.44 23.72 -18.01
CA GLY A 167 5.67 23.23 -18.66
C GLY A 167 6.02 21.79 -18.28
N ARG A 168 6.76 21.10 -19.15
CA ARG A 168 7.50 19.88 -18.80
C ARG A 168 8.98 20.21 -18.73
N CYS A 169 9.71 19.54 -17.84
CA CYS A 169 11.14 19.76 -17.72
C CYS A 169 11.88 19.27 -18.97
N SER A 170 12.76 20.10 -19.50
CA SER A 170 13.57 19.78 -20.68
C SER A 170 14.81 18.99 -20.27
N GLY A 171 14.92 17.72 -20.69
CA GLY A 171 16.08 16.87 -20.40
C GLY A 171 15.81 15.37 -20.51
N SER A 172 16.88 14.57 -20.64
CA SER A 172 16.82 13.11 -20.56
C SER A 172 16.48 12.68 -19.14
N ASN A 173 15.19 12.69 -18.80
CA ASN A 173 14.73 12.18 -17.52
C ASN A 173 15.11 10.69 -17.43
N PRO A 174 15.67 10.23 -16.30
CA PRO A 174 15.87 8.81 -16.10
C PRO A 174 14.53 8.09 -16.30
N SER A 175 14.57 6.93 -16.95
CA SER A 175 13.41 6.06 -17.14
C SER A 175 12.71 5.90 -15.79
N ASN A 176 11.46 6.35 -15.67
CA ASN A 176 10.60 6.36 -14.46
C ASN A 176 10.54 7.66 -13.65
N THR A 177 10.99 8.81 -14.16
CA THR A 177 10.75 10.11 -13.51
C THR A 177 9.77 10.97 -14.32
N ALA A 178 8.69 11.42 -13.69
CA ALA A 178 7.83 12.46 -14.24
C ALA A 178 8.32 13.83 -13.77
N CYS A 179 8.29 14.85 -14.64
CA CYS A 179 8.75 16.19 -14.29
C CYS A 179 7.82 17.27 -14.84
N HIS A 180 7.40 18.17 -13.95
CA HIS A 180 6.48 19.26 -14.24
C HIS A 180 7.08 20.58 -13.79
N ARG A 181 6.73 21.65 -14.51
CA ARG A 181 7.12 23.01 -14.15
C ARG A 181 5.89 23.79 -13.70
N THR A 182 6.13 24.74 -12.80
CA THR A 182 5.11 25.68 -12.35
C THR A 182 5.67 27.09 -12.27
N PHE A 183 4.83 28.07 -12.55
CA PHE A 183 5.18 29.48 -12.59
C PHE A 183 4.35 30.29 -11.59
N PHE A 184 5.02 31.07 -10.74
CA PHE A 184 4.37 31.98 -9.79
C PHE A 184 4.87 33.41 -10.05
N SER A 185 3.98 34.26 -10.55
CA SER A 185 4.20 35.71 -10.60
C SER A 185 4.03 36.34 -9.22
N ASP A 186 4.31 37.64 -9.14
CA ASP A 186 3.87 38.52 -8.05
C ASP A 186 4.39 38.10 -6.67
N GLN A 187 5.68 37.74 -6.62
CA GLN A 187 6.35 37.32 -5.40
C GLN A 187 6.78 38.53 -4.56
N PRO A 188 6.95 38.38 -3.23
CA PRO A 188 7.45 39.48 -2.40
C PRO A 188 8.88 39.88 -2.81
N ALA A 189 9.13 41.18 -2.96
CA ALA A 189 10.41 41.77 -3.36
C ALA A 189 11.53 41.68 -2.30
N ASN A 190 11.42 40.77 -1.33
CA ASN A 190 12.38 40.57 -0.27
C ASN A 190 13.74 40.16 -0.85
N GLY A 191 14.78 40.94 -0.53
CA GLY A 191 16.15 40.73 -1.01
C GLY A 191 16.45 41.32 -2.39
N CYS A 192 15.45 41.81 -3.13
CA CYS A 192 15.68 42.38 -4.46
C CYS A 192 16.18 43.84 -4.40
N PRO A 193 17.07 44.26 -5.32
CA PRO A 193 17.55 45.64 -5.36
C PRO A 193 16.44 46.62 -5.76
N ALA A 194 16.41 47.79 -5.13
CA ALA A 194 15.42 48.83 -5.41
C ALA A 194 15.43 49.23 -6.90
N GLY A 195 14.27 49.14 -7.55
CA GLY A 195 14.10 49.55 -8.94
C GLY A 195 14.37 48.46 -9.99
N SER A 196 14.36 47.18 -9.61
CA SER A 196 14.49 45.99 -10.49
C SER A 196 13.40 45.82 -11.57
N GLY A 197 12.46 46.76 -11.68
CA GLY A 197 11.60 46.94 -12.85
C GLY A 197 10.36 46.05 -12.90
N GLY A 198 9.99 45.41 -11.79
CA GLY A 198 8.75 44.66 -11.63
C GLY A 198 8.74 43.84 -10.33
N GLU A 199 7.65 43.11 -10.10
CA GLU A 199 7.55 42.13 -9.02
C GLU A 199 8.36 40.87 -9.37
N PRO A 200 9.10 40.28 -8.41
CA PRO A 200 9.86 39.06 -8.64
C PRO A 200 8.99 37.88 -9.07
N ARG A 201 9.62 36.92 -9.74
CA ARG A 201 8.98 35.69 -10.22
C ARG A 201 9.65 34.48 -9.62
N LEU A 202 8.87 33.44 -9.32
CA LEU A 202 9.36 32.16 -8.82
C LEU A 202 8.98 31.05 -9.81
N CYS A 203 9.97 30.30 -10.25
CA CYS A 203 9.81 29.20 -11.20
C CYS A 203 10.30 27.91 -10.57
N CYS A 204 9.47 26.86 -10.63
CA CYS A 204 9.78 25.60 -9.97
C CYS A 204 9.74 24.42 -10.93
N GLU A 205 10.58 23.43 -10.66
CA GLU A 205 10.55 22.09 -11.24
C GLU A 205 10.21 21.08 -10.16
N LEU A 206 9.19 20.26 -10.40
CA LEU A 206 8.77 19.16 -9.54
C LEU A 206 9.10 17.84 -10.21
N LYS A 207 9.90 17.01 -9.55
CA LYS A 207 10.28 15.67 -10.01
C LYS A 207 9.59 14.62 -9.16
N PHE A 208 8.91 13.68 -9.81
CA PHE A 208 8.16 12.60 -9.19
C PHE A 208 8.81 11.26 -9.56
N ARG A 209 9.09 10.44 -8.55
CA ARG A 209 9.67 9.10 -8.71
C ARG A 209 8.89 8.08 -7.89
N PRO A 210 8.79 6.82 -8.33
CA PRO A 210 8.18 5.78 -7.50
C PRO A 210 9.03 5.56 -6.24
N TYR A 211 8.43 5.77 -5.07
CA TYR A 211 9.10 5.54 -3.79
C TYR A 211 9.41 4.06 -3.61
N GLU A 212 10.66 3.75 -3.27
CA GLU A 212 11.17 2.37 -3.07
C GLU A 212 10.91 1.41 -4.24
N ASN A 213 10.63 1.93 -5.46
CA ASN A 213 10.16 1.14 -6.61
C ASN A 213 8.92 0.27 -6.31
N ARG A 214 8.13 0.62 -5.30
CA ARG A 214 6.89 -0.09 -4.97
C ARG A 214 5.80 0.27 -5.95
N THR A 215 5.09 -0.73 -6.44
CA THR A 215 4.02 -0.54 -7.42
C THR A 215 2.76 -1.28 -7.01
N PHE A 216 1.63 -0.70 -7.36
CA PHE A 216 0.31 -1.19 -6.99
C PHE A 216 -0.58 -1.28 -8.22
N THR A 217 -1.54 -2.19 -8.17
CA THR A 217 -2.57 -2.31 -9.20
C THR A 217 -3.92 -1.96 -8.58
N ALA A 218 -4.52 -0.88 -9.06
CA ALA A 218 -5.86 -0.44 -8.72
C ALA A 218 -6.89 -1.23 -9.54
N LEU A 219 -7.98 -1.65 -8.89
CA LEU A 219 -9.00 -2.52 -9.45
C LEU A 219 -10.38 -2.04 -9.01
N ARG A 220 -11.32 -1.94 -9.95
CA ARG A 220 -12.74 -1.75 -9.63
C ARG A 220 -13.43 -3.10 -9.59
N LEU A 221 -13.90 -3.49 -8.40
CA LEU A 221 -14.66 -4.71 -8.18
C LEU A 221 -16.15 -4.42 -8.28
N GLU A 222 -16.87 -5.20 -9.08
CA GLU A 222 -18.33 -5.15 -9.16
C GLU A 222 -18.99 -6.08 -8.14
N ALA A 223 -20.32 -6.16 -8.16
CA ALA A 223 -21.07 -7.12 -7.35
C ALA A 223 -20.60 -8.57 -7.63
N PRO A 224 -20.41 -9.39 -6.59
CA PRO A 224 -19.91 -10.74 -6.75
C PRO A 224 -20.98 -11.73 -7.21
N THR A 225 -20.49 -12.84 -7.74
CA THR A 225 -21.20 -14.12 -7.77
C THR A 225 -20.68 -15.05 -6.67
N THR A 226 -21.58 -15.68 -5.91
CA THR A 226 -21.26 -16.49 -4.73
C THR A 226 -21.25 -17.97 -5.07
N PHE A 227 -20.25 -18.69 -4.56
CA PHE A 227 -20.10 -20.14 -4.72
C PHE A 227 -19.85 -20.82 -3.38
N ALA A 228 -20.47 -21.97 -3.19
CA ALA A 228 -20.11 -22.92 -2.15
C ALA A 228 -19.13 -23.95 -2.68
N VAL A 229 -18.05 -24.22 -1.95
CA VAL A 229 -17.13 -25.31 -2.24
C VAL A 229 -17.30 -26.38 -1.19
N LEU A 230 -17.87 -27.51 -1.59
CA LEU A 230 -18.05 -28.69 -0.78
C LEU A 230 -16.96 -29.72 -1.07
N ARG A 231 -16.60 -30.49 -0.05
CA ARG A 231 -15.73 -31.65 -0.18
C ARG A 231 -16.52 -32.89 0.20
N TYR A 232 -16.66 -33.80 -0.74
CA TYR A 232 -17.23 -35.11 -0.53
C TYR A 232 -16.10 -36.13 -0.41
N SER A 233 -16.14 -36.98 0.61
CA SER A 233 -15.24 -38.13 0.74
C SER A 233 -16.02 -39.34 1.23
N ALA A 234 -15.66 -40.53 0.75
CA ALA A 234 -16.23 -41.79 1.18
C ALA A 234 -15.14 -42.68 1.80
N PHE A 235 -15.43 -43.26 2.96
CA PHE A 235 -14.48 -44.04 3.75
C PHE A 235 -14.99 -45.45 4.03
N SER A 236 -14.09 -46.43 3.96
CA SER A 236 -14.33 -47.79 4.44
C SER A 236 -13.47 -48.09 5.67
N TRP A 237 -13.99 -48.95 6.54
CA TRP A 237 -13.29 -49.40 7.74
C TRP A 237 -12.83 -50.84 7.53
N GLU A 238 -11.54 -51.03 7.30
CA GLU A 238 -10.92 -52.32 7.02
C GLU A 238 -9.69 -52.49 7.88
N ASN A 239 -9.48 -53.68 8.46
CA ASN A 239 -8.28 -54.02 9.24
C ASN A 239 -7.96 -53.02 10.38
N GLY A 240 -8.99 -52.43 11.00
CA GLY A 240 -8.82 -51.46 12.09
C GLY A 240 -8.33 -50.09 11.66
N ARG A 241 -8.39 -49.76 10.37
CA ARG A 241 -8.01 -48.46 9.79
C ARG A 241 -9.10 -47.94 8.86
N TRP A 242 -9.12 -46.62 8.72
CA TRP A 242 -9.94 -45.93 7.71
C TRP A 242 -9.18 -45.88 6.38
N ASN A 243 -9.86 -46.22 5.30
CA ASN A 243 -9.39 -46.07 3.93
C ASN A 243 -10.29 -45.04 3.21
N GLU A 244 -9.72 -44.02 2.57
CA GLU A 244 -10.46 -43.04 1.73
C GLU A 244 -10.60 -43.61 0.31
N GLU A 245 -11.82 -43.97 -0.10
CA GLU A 245 -12.12 -44.65 -1.37
C GLU A 245 -12.54 -43.68 -2.49
N ASP A 246 -13.27 -42.62 -2.15
CA ASP A 246 -13.66 -41.56 -3.09
C ASP A 246 -13.42 -40.20 -2.43
N LYS A 247 -13.08 -39.21 -3.25
CA LYS A 247 -12.81 -37.84 -2.83
C LYS A 247 -13.05 -36.87 -3.97
N ARG A 248 -13.94 -35.91 -3.75
CA ARG A 248 -14.35 -34.92 -4.76
C ARG A 248 -14.50 -33.54 -4.15
N THR A 249 -14.12 -32.53 -4.92
CA THR A 249 -14.42 -31.14 -4.64
C THR A 249 -15.53 -30.69 -5.56
N ILE A 250 -16.63 -30.23 -4.97
CA ILE A 250 -17.87 -29.90 -5.65
C ILE A 250 -18.07 -28.40 -5.47
N ARG A 251 -18.22 -27.66 -6.57
CA ARG A 251 -18.43 -26.21 -6.54
C ARG A 251 -19.83 -25.90 -7.05
N ILE A 252 -20.62 -25.22 -6.23
CA ILE A 252 -22.03 -24.96 -6.48
C ILE A 252 -22.28 -23.45 -6.48
N TYR A 253 -22.98 -22.98 -7.50
CA TYR A 253 -23.40 -21.58 -7.63
C TYR A 253 -24.58 -21.28 -6.69
N LEU A 254 -24.50 -20.18 -5.95
CA LEU A 254 -25.51 -19.84 -4.95
C LEU A 254 -26.46 -18.71 -5.40
N ASP A 255 -26.17 -17.79 -6.31
CA ASP A 255 -27.10 -16.66 -6.54
C ASP A 255 -28.28 -16.97 -7.50
N GLY A 256 -28.67 -18.24 -7.64
CA GLY A 256 -29.68 -18.70 -8.59
C GLY A 256 -30.69 -19.71 -8.03
N SER A 257 -31.30 -20.48 -8.93
CA SER A 257 -32.21 -21.58 -8.57
C SER A 257 -31.47 -22.72 -7.86
N THR A 258 -32.23 -23.62 -7.24
CA THR A 258 -31.72 -24.90 -6.69
C THR A 258 -30.80 -25.59 -7.70
N GLN A 259 -29.61 -25.95 -7.23
CA GLN A 259 -28.60 -26.67 -8.01
C GLN A 259 -28.58 -28.12 -7.57
N ASN A 260 -28.58 -29.05 -8.53
CA ASN A 260 -28.53 -30.50 -8.28
C ASN A 260 -27.24 -31.09 -8.82
N GLN A 261 -26.58 -31.94 -8.04
CA GLN A 261 -25.34 -32.59 -8.44
C GLN A 261 -25.18 -33.96 -7.78
N PHE A 262 -24.67 -34.95 -8.52
CA PHE A 262 -24.34 -36.25 -7.96
C PHE A 262 -23.04 -36.18 -7.15
N LEU A 263 -23.04 -36.79 -5.97
CA LEU A 263 -21.90 -36.82 -5.06
C LEU A 263 -20.91 -37.91 -5.44
N ASP A 264 -21.41 -39.13 -5.64
CA ASP A 264 -20.63 -40.35 -5.80
C ASP A 264 -20.33 -40.68 -7.28
N ALA A 265 -19.37 -41.59 -7.50
CA ALA A 265 -19.02 -42.04 -8.85
C ALA A 265 -20.15 -42.82 -9.53
N GLN A 266 -20.93 -43.55 -8.74
CA GLN A 266 -22.01 -44.42 -9.17
C GLN A 266 -23.32 -43.65 -9.42
N LYS A 267 -23.38 -42.36 -9.04
CA LYS A 267 -24.55 -41.46 -9.18
C LYS A 267 -25.78 -41.95 -8.39
N ASN A 268 -25.54 -42.61 -7.26
CA ASN A 268 -26.57 -43.08 -6.34
C ASN A 268 -27.01 -41.99 -5.36
N LEU A 269 -26.15 -41.01 -5.10
CA LEU A 269 -26.39 -39.93 -4.13
C LEU A 269 -26.47 -38.59 -4.86
N GLU A 270 -27.63 -37.96 -4.82
CA GLU A 270 -27.86 -36.62 -5.36
C GLU A 270 -27.92 -35.59 -4.23
N LEU A 271 -27.14 -34.51 -4.39
CA LEU A 271 -27.15 -33.33 -3.55
C LEU A 271 -27.89 -32.21 -4.27
N SER A 272 -28.94 -31.70 -3.66
CA SER A 272 -29.60 -30.45 -4.05
C SER A 272 -29.27 -29.36 -3.04
N ILE A 273 -28.80 -28.20 -3.48
CA ILE A 273 -28.60 -27.04 -2.61
C ILE A 273 -29.61 -25.97 -2.98
N ASN A 274 -30.40 -25.56 -1.99
CA ASN A 274 -31.27 -24.40 -2.13
C ASN A 274 -30.48 -23.15 -1.73
N SER A 275 -30.39 -22.20 -2.65
CA SER A 275 -29.92 -20.88 -2.26
C SER A 275 -30.98 -20.17 -1.45
N MET A 276 -30.66 -19.85 -0.20
CA MET A 276 -31.51 -19.03 0.67
C MET A 276 -31.22 -17.52 0.53
N GLY A 277 -30.60 -17.10 -0.58
CA GLY A 277 -30.27 -15.70 -0.85
C GLY A 277 -28.77 -15.41 -0.79
N LYS A 278 -28.42 -14.12 -0.75
CA LYS A 278 -27.03 -13.65 -0.74
C LYS A 278 -26.28 -14.10 0.52
N SER A 279 -24.96 -14.26 0.42
CA SER A 279 -24.08 -14.48 1.58
C SER A 279 -24.32 -13.43 2.68
N SER A 280 -24.17 -13.82 3.95
CA SER A 280 -24.37 -12.92 5.10
C SER A 280 -23.43 -11.72 5.09
N ASN A 281 -22.23 -11.91 4.57
CA ASN A 281 -21.26 -10.85 4.35
C ASN A 281 -21.02 -10.72 2.86
N GLN A 282 -20.89 -9.50 2.35
CA GLN A 282 -20.56 -9.27 0.96
C GLN A 282 -19.55 -8.14 0.88
N LEU A 283 -18.45 -8.34 0.14
CA LEU A 283 -17.55 -7.23 -0.14
C LEU A 283 -18.27 -6.23 -1.04
N ALA A 284 -18.22 -4.95 -0.66
CA ALA A 284 -18.90 -3.89 -1.41
C ALA A 284 -18.24 -3.69 -2.78
N ALA A 285 -19.04 -3.38 -3.80
CA ALA A 285 -18.51 -2.93 -5.09
C ALA A 285 -17.78 -1.59 -4.91
N GLY A 286 -16.65 -1.41 -5.59
CA GLY A 286 -15.83 -0.20 -5.46
C GLY A 286 -14.37 -0.39 -5.83
N MET A 287 -13.57 0.61 -5.48
CA MET A 287 -12.13 0.64 -5.75
C MET A 287 -11.32 -0.04 -4.66
N TYR A 288 -10.45 -0.96 -5.08
CA TYR A 288 -9.50 -1.69 -4.24
C TYR A 288 -8.14 -1.70 -4.94
N PHE A 289 -7.09 -2.11 -4.24
CA PHE A 289 -5.79 -2.30 -4.86
C PHE A 289 -5.01 -3.44 -4.24
N VAL A 290 -4.00 -3.90 -4.97
CA VAL A 290 -3.02 -4.89 -4.52
C VAL A 290 -1.61 -4.37 -4.72
N GLU A 291 -0.69 -4.80 -3.86
CA GLU A 291 0.74 -4.60 -4.08
C GLU A 291 1.27 -5.61 -5.11
N ASN A 292 2.12 -5.15 -6.01
CA ASN A 292 2.74 -5.96 -7.04
C ASN A 292 4.13 -6.39 -6.58
N PHE A 293 4.36 -7.70 -6.43
CA PHE A 293 5.67 -8.26 -6.06
C PHE A 293 6.54 -8.64 -7.26
N GLY A 294 6.08 -8.36 -8.48
CA GLY A 294 6.74 -8.78 -9.73
C GLY A 294 6.29 -10.17 -10.21
N HIS A 295 6.64 -10.53 -11.44
CA HIS A 295 6.32 -11.83 -12.08
C HIS A 295 4.82 -12.21 -12.07
N GLY A 296 3.90 -11.23 -12.05
CA GLY A 296 2.46 -11.50 -11.96
C GLY A 296 1.99 -11.98 -10.58
N SER A 297 2.81 -11.83 -9.54
CA SER A 297 2.44 -12.11 -8.16
C SER A 297 1.86 -10.86 -7.49
N TYR A 298 0.70 -11.03 -6.88
CA TYR A 298 -0.03 -9.98 -6.16
C TYR A 298 -0.13 -10.30 -4.67
N GLY A 299 -0.22 -9.24 -3.86
CA GLY A 299 -0.62 -9.34 -2.46
C GLY A 299 -2.12 -9.56 -2.26
N GLU A 300 -2.55 -9.48 -1.00
CA GLU A 300 -3.96 -9.42 -0.64
C GLU A 300 -4.55 -8.04 -1.04
N LEU A 301 -5.85 -8.01 -1.29
CA LEU A 301 -6.59 -6.78 -1.57
C LEU A 301 -6.56 -5.83 -0.36
N ILE A 302 -6.48 -4.54 -0.64
CA ILE A 302 -6.48 -3.43 0.31
C ILE A 302 -7.57 -2.44 -0.10
N GLN A 303 -8.24 -1.85 0.89
CA GLN A 303 -9.23 -0.79 0.69
C GLN A 303 -8.78 0.51 1.34
N GLN A 304 -8.69 1.56 0.55
CA GLN A 304 -8.37 2.92 0.96
C GLN A 304 -8.93 3.89 -0.10
N PRO A 305 -9.21 5.17 0.21
CA PRO A 305 -9.69 6.11 -0.80
C PRO A 305 -8.79 6.13 -2.04
N LEU A 306 -9.33 5.68 -3.17
CA LEU A 306 -8.62 5.41 -4.41
C LEU A 306 -9.44 5.95 -5.58
N ASN A 307 -8.79 6.61 -6.54
CA ASN A 307 -9.45 7.13 -7.73
C ASN A 307 -9.89 6.00 -8.67
N GLU A 308 -11.03 6.18 -9.32
CA GLU A 308 -11.34 5.41 -10.52
C GLU A 308 -10.39 5.77 -11.69
N VAL A 309 -10.45 5.00 -12.78
CA VAL A 309 -9.63 5.27 -13.98
C VAL A 309 -9.91 6.67 -14.56
N THR A 310 -11.16 7.15 -14.49
CA THR A 310 -11.55 8.46 -15.01
C THR A 310 -11.34 9.61 -14.03
N ASP A 311 -11.12 9.31 -12.75
CA ASP A 311 -11.00 10.30 -11.69
C ASP A 311 -9.56 10.76 -11.50
N HIS A 312 -9.39 11.96 -10.93
CA HIS A 312 -8.08 12.59 -10.74
C HIS A 312 -8.01 13.41 -9.45
N ASN A 313 -8.66 12.95 -8.37
CA ASN A 313 -8.60 13.63 -7.08
C ASN A 313 -7.23 13.38 -6.39
N PHE A 314 -6.49 14.44 -6.10
CA PHE A 314 -5.17 14.37 -5.46
C PHE A 314 -5.21 14.02 -3.96
N GLU A 315 -6.38 14.07 -3.33
CA GLU A 315 -6.58 13.63 -1.94
C GLU A 315 -6.73 12.11 -1.80
N ARG A 316 -6.92 11.40 -2.92
CA ARG A 316 -7.10 9.93 -3.00
C ARG A 316 -5.90 9.28 -3.66
N LEU A 317 -5.66 7.99 -3.42
CA LEU A 317 -4.62 7.24 -4.11
C LEU A 317 -4.84 7.20 -5.63
N GLY A 318 -3.77 6.89 -6.38
CA GLY A 318 -3.86 6.54 -7.80
C GLY A 318 -3.77 7.69 -8.80
N TRP A 319 -3.36 8.89 -8.37
CA TRP A 319 -3.07 10.01 -9.27
C TRP A 319 -1.69 9.92 -9.94
N PHE A 320 -0.74 9.16 -9.39
CA PHE A 320 0.58 8.90 -10.00
C PHE A 320 0.61 7.50 -10.65
N ARG A 321 0.40 7.46 -11.97
CA ARG A 321 0.07 6.23 -12.72
C ARG A 321 1.23 5.78 -13.60
N GLN A 322 1.19 4.50 -13.98
CA GLN A 322 2.12 3.91 -14.94
C GLN A 322 1.44 3.74 -16.31
N ASP A 323 2.15 4.08 -17.39
CA ASP A 323 1.70 3.85 -18.76
C ASP A 323 2.05 2.44 -19.27
N SER A 324 1.67 2.13 -20.51
CA SER A 324 1.98 0.84 -21.16
C SER A 324 3.47 0.60 -21.37
N ASN A 325 4.29 1.66 -21.40
CA ASN A 325 5.74 1.60 -21.58
C ASN A 325 6.47 1.44 -20.24
N GLY A 326 5.74 1.36 -19.13
CA GLY A 326 6.28 1.27 -17.78
C GLY A 326 6.70 2.62 -17.18
N GLN A 327 6.47 3.74 -17.89
CA GLN A 327 6.81 5.08 -17.42
C GLN A 327 5.73 5.62 -16.49
N PHE A 328 6.17 6.23 -15.39
CA PHE A 328 5.26 6.88 -14.46
C PHE A 328 4.96 8.32 -14.86
N PHE A 329 3.72 8.75 -14.64
CA PHE A 329 3.25 10.09 -14.91
C PHE A 329 2.20 10.54 -13.89
N VAL A 330 2.09 11.85 -13.69
CA VAL A 330 0.99 12.45 -12.91
C VAL A 330 -0.23 12.57 -13.82
N HIS A 331 -1.34 11.91 -13.47
CA HIS A 331 -2.56 11.95 -14.26
C HIS A 331 -3.12 13.37 -14.32
N ASN A 332 -3.34 13.89 -15.54
CA ASN A 332 -3.67 15.30 -15.79
C ASN A 332 -2.68 16.32 -15.18
N GLY A 333 -1.44 15.90 -14.87
CA GLY A 333 -0.44 16.74 -14.21
C GLY A 333 -0.02 17.95 -15.06
N TYR A 334 -0.13 17.88 -16.39
CA TYR A 334 0.16 19.02 -17.26
C TYR A 334 -0.67 20.26 -16.91
N VAL A 335 -1.94 20.09 -16.57
CA VAL A 335 -2.88 21.20 -16.27
C VAL A 335 -3.03 21.41 -14.76
N MET A 336 -3.00 20.33 -13.98
CA MET A 336 -3.32 20.41 -12.56
C MET A 336 -2.14 20.82 -11.68
N MET A 337 -0.89 20.73 -12.17
CA MET A 337 0.29 21.02 -11.33
C MET A 337 0.27 22.46 -10.78
N ASP A 338 -0.07 23.44 -11.62
CA ASP A 338 -0.19 24.85 -11.22
C ASP A 338 -1.30 25.10 -10.18
N LYS A 339 -2.25 24.16 -10.01
CA LYS A 339 -3.33 24.27 -9.01
C LYS A 339 -2.95 23.65 -7.67
N ILE A 340 -2.23 22.53 -7.69
CA ILE A 340 -1.91 21.76 -6.49
C ILE A 340 -0.56 22.15 -5.88
N HIS A 341 0.39 22.61 -6.69
CA HIS A 341 1.65 23.11 -6.18
C HIS A 341 1.50 24.60 -5.85
N ARG A 342 1.82 24.96 -4.61
CA ARG A 342 1.90 26.35 -4.18
C ARG A 342 3.31 26.60 -3.68
N ALA A 343 3.91 27.70 -4.13
CA ALA A 343 5.20 28.13 -3.64
C ALA A 343 5.23 29.65 -3.45
N LYS A 344 6.06 30.10 -2.52
CA LYS A 344 6.22 31.51 -2.17
C LYS A 344 7.68 31.81 -1.87
N ALA A 345 8.23 32.87 -2.47
CA ALA A 345 9.57 33.33 -2.14
C ALA A 345 9.62 33.95 -0.74
N GLU A 346 10.62 33.60 0.06
CA GLU A 346 10.92 34.27 1.33
C GLU A 346 11.94 35.38 1.11
N ASN A 347 13.03 35.06 0.40
CA ASN A 347 14.08 35.97 0.00
C ASN A 347 14.63 35.55 -1.37
N CYS A 348 14.37 36.38 -2.38
CA CYS A 348 14.66 36.05 -3.77
C CYS A 348 16.17 36.02 -4.06
N MET A 349 16.94 36.94 -3.45
CA MET A 349 18.39 37.02 -3.64
C MET A 349 19.11 35.82 -3.02
N GLU A 350 18.63 35.36 -1.86
CA GLU A 350 19.13 34.15 -1.20
C GLU A 350 18.54 32.85 -1.77
N GLN A 351 17.64 32.95 -2.78
CA GLN A 351 16.90 31.82 -3.35
C GLN A 351 16.10 31.02 -2.32
N LYS A 352 15.65 31.64 -1.22
CA LYS A 352 14.82 30.98 -0.20
C LYS A 352 13.35 31.02 -0.57
N PHE A 353 12.66 29.89 -0.46
CA PHE A 353 11.24 29.77 -0.77
C PHE A 353 10.56 28.73 0.12
N GLN A 354 9.25 28.88 0.27
CA GLN A 354 8.36 27.89 0.86
C GLN A 354 7.63 27.15 -0.26
N SER A 355 7.49 25.83 -0.14
CA SER A 355 6.74 25.02 -1.09
C SER A 355 5.77 24.08 -0.36
N ILE A 356 4.63 23.83 -0.98
CA ILE A 356 3.67 22.84 -0.54
C ILE A 356 2.96 22.22 -1.75
N LEU A 357 2.71 20.93 -1.66
CA LEU A 357 1.86 20.20 -2.61
C LEU A 357 0.55 19.86 -1.91
N ASP A 358 -0.53 20.45 -2.41
CA ASP A 358 -1.92 20.24 -1.99
C ASP A 358 -2.46 18.91 -2.55
N ALA A 359 -1.87 17.83 -2.04
CA ALA A 359 -2.15 16.45 -2.42
C ALA A 359 -1.91 15.53 -1.21
N ASN A 360 -2.46 14.32 -1.25
CA ASN A 360 -2.18 13.27 -0.27
C ASN A 360 -1.41 12.12 -0.91
N PHE A 361 -0.86 11.23 -0.07
CA PHE A 361 -0.18 10.01 -0.49
C PHE A 361 1.09 10.26 -1.33
N TYR A 362 1.94 11.17 -0.87
CA TYR A 362 3.29 11.38 -1.41
C TYR A 362 4.32 11.51 -0.29
N ILE A 363 5.59 11.38 -0.65
CA ILE A 363 6.71 11.57 0.28
C ILE A 363 7.56 12.73 -0.22
N ASN A 364 7.90 13.67 0.66
CA ASN A 364 8.84 14.73 0.34
C ASN A 364 10.27 14.22 0.57
N LYS A 365 11.08 14.21 -0.48
CA LYS A 365 12.46 13.71 -0.46
C LYS A 365 13.37 14.45 0.51
N LEU A 366 13.13 15.75 0.72
CA LEU A 366 14.01 16.62 1.51
C LEU A 366 13.74 16.51 3.00
N SER A 367 12.47 16.43 3.40
CA SER A 367 12.11 16.29 4.82
C SER A 367 12.13 14.84 5.29
N ASN A 368 12.05 13.86 4.36
CA ASN A 368 11.88 12.44 4.67
C ASN A 368 10.68 12.17 5.61
N GLU A 369 9.75 13.12 5.71
CA GLU A 369 8.58 13.00 6.57
C GLU A 369 7.59 12.04 5.89
N SER A 370 7.50 10.83 6.44
CA SER A 370 6.54 9.80 6.03
C SER A 370 5.12 10.07 6.55
N THR A 371 4.89 11.21 7.21
CA THR A 371 3.60 11.55 7.84
C THR A 371 2.45 11.69 6.84
N LYS A 372 2.76 11.90 5.56
CA LYS A 372 1.79 12.06 4.46
C LYS A 372 1.42 10.75 3.75
N PHE A 373 1.93 9.61 4.23
CA PHE A 373 1.77 8.32 3.58
C PHE A 373 1.69 7.16 4.59
N GLN A 374 0.52 6.53 4.68
CA GLN A 374 0.34 5.22 5.32
C GLN A 374 -0.59 4.35 4.47
N ILE A 375 -0.10 3.19 4.07
CA ILE A 375 -0.92 2.18 3.39
C ILE A 375 -1.76 1.45 4.44
N ALA A 376 -3.06 1.34 4.17
CA ALA A 376 -3.98 0.58 5.00
C ALA A 376 -3.62 -0.91 5.05
N GLU A 377 -4.05 -1.60 6.10
CA GLU A 377 -3.88 -3.04 6.19
C GLU A 377 -4.73 -3.79 5.14
N SER A 378 -4.34 -5.02 4.82
CA SER A 378 -5.07 -5.87 3.89
C SER A 378 -6.44 -6.27 4.42
N LEU A 379 -7.38 -6.54 3.52
CA LEU A 379 -8.77 -6.86 3.84
C LEU A 379 -8.93 -8.05 4.79
N ASN A 380 -8.06 -9.07 4.71
CA ASN A 380 -8.08 -10.22 5.62
C ASN A 380 -7.61 -9.89 7.06
N ARG A 381 -6.91 -8.77 7.25
CA ARG A 381 -6.51 -8.27 8.57
C ARG A 381 -7.55 -7.32 9.13
N THR A 382 -8.13 -6.47 8.28
CA THR A 382 -9.19 -5.52 8.65
C THR A 382 -10.53 -6.21 8.90
N PHE A 383 -10.92 -7.16 8.04
CA PHE A 383 -12.20 -7.85 8.12
C PHE A 383 -12.00 -9.32 8.46
N ARG A 384 -12.38 -9.71 9.68
CA ARG A 384 -12.20 -11.09 10.19
C ARG A 384 -12.97 -12.16 9.41
N TRP A 385 -14.09 -11.79 8.79
CA TRP A 385 -14.87 -12.70 7.96
C TRP A 385 -14.19 -13.03 6.64
N ILE A 386 -13.17 -12.25 6.23
CA ILE A 386 -12.39 -12.51 5.03
C ILE A 386 -11.19 -13.37 5.41
N LYS A 387 -11.14 -14.59 4.88
CA LYS A 387 -9.97 -15.47 4.97
C LYS A 387 -8.84 -14.98 4.06
N SER A 388 -9.21 -14.67 2.83
CA SER A 388 -8.32 -14.17 1.79
C SER A 388 -9.11 -13.40 0.76
N ALA A 389 -8.54 -12.35 0.20
CA ALA A 389 -9.12 -11.55 -0.87
C ALA A 389 -8.02 -11.29 -1.90
N ARG A 390 -8.05 -12.03 -3.01
CA ARG A 390 -6.93 -12.07 -3.97
C ARG A 390 -7.41 -11.93 -5.40
N VAL A 391 -6.56 -11.33 -6.22
CA VAL A 391 -6.72 -11.34 -7.68
C VAL A 391 -6.35 -12.72 -8.20
N VAL A 392 -7.15 -13.23 -9.12
CA VAL A 392 -6.98 -14.55 -9.71
C VAL A 392 -6.32 -14.41 -11.06
N ASP A 393 -5.36 -15.31 -11.31
CA ASP A 393 -4.65 -15.47 -12.57
C ASP A 393 -3.82 -14.25 -13.02
N SER A 394 -2.96 -14.49 -14.01
CA SER A 394 -2.16 -13.43 -14.66
C SER A 394 -2.99 -12.46 -15.50
N GLU A 395 -4.25 -12.80 -15.78
CA GLU A 395 -5.14 -11.99 -16.62
C GLU A 395 -5.90 -10.90 -15.84
N GLU A 396 -5.83 -10.89 -14.50
CA GLU A 396 -6.40 -9.86 -13.63
C GLU A 396 -7.91 -9.60 -13.89
N ARG A 397 -8.68 -10.63 -14.26
CA ARG A 397 -10.11 -10.49 -14.64
C ARG A 397 -11.08 -10.65 -13.47
N HIS A 398 -10.66 -11.41 -12.48
CA HIS A 398 -11.49 -11.74 -11.32
C HIS A 398 -10.71 -11.56 -10.03
N ALA A 399 -11.42 -11.16 -8.99
CA ALA A 399 -10.94 -11.27 -7.62
C ALA A 399 -11.82 -12.27 -6.86
N ILE A 400 -11.19 -13.16 -6.10
CA ILE A 400 -11.88 -14.10 -5.22
C ILE A 400 -11.71 -13.63 -3.78
N VAL A 401 -12.83 -13.46 -3.10
CA VAL A 401 -12.89 -13.31 -1.65
C VAL A 401 -13.35 -14.64 -1.06
N THR A 402 -12.51 -15.26 -0.23
CA THR A 402 -12.86 -16.47 0.51
C THR A 402 -13.29 -16.10 1.91
N GLU A 403 -14.43 -16.62 2.34
CA GLU A 403 -15.00 -16.34 3.66
C GLU A 403 -14.44 -17.31 4.72
N ASN A 404 -14.18 -16.78 5.92
CA ASN A 404 -13.94 -17.56 7.14
C ASN A 404 -15.26 -18.01 7.79
N GLU A 405 -16.29 -17.18 7.67
CA GLU A 405 -17.60 -17.35 8.30
C GLU A 405 -18.69 -17.03 7.28
N GLY A 406 -19.73 -17.85 7.22
CA GLY A 406 -20.89 -17.59 6.39
C GLY A 406 -22.14 -18.26 6.91
N THR A 407 -23.29 -17.93 6.31
CA THR A 407 -24.58 -18.53 6.65
C THR A 407 -24.60 -20.03 6.34
N ASN A 408 -25.42 -20.75 7.11
CA ASN A 408 -25.67 -22.16 6.84
C ASN A 408 -26.38 -22.30 5.50
N LEU A 409 -26.02 -23.34 4.75
CA LEU A 409 -26.68 -23.72 3.51
C LEU A 409 -27.70 -24.82 3.79
N GLU A 410 -28.92 -24.65 3.28
CA GLU A 410 -29.90 -25.73 3.25
C GLU A 410 -29.56 -26.69 2.12
N ILE A 411 -29.29 -27.95 2.49
CA ILE A 411 -29.02 -29.02 1.54
C ILE A 411 -30.08 -30.10 1.64
N THR A 412 -30.36 -30.73 0.51
CA THR A 412 -31.22 -31.90 0.40
C THR A 412 -30.42 -33.05 -0.19
N LEU A 413 -30.34 -34.16 0.54
CA LEU A 413 -29.72 -35.39 0.08
C LEU A 413 -30.80 -36.38 -0.36
N THR A 414 -30.68 -36.86 -1.58
CA THR A 414 -31.59 -37.85 -2.16
C THR A 414 -30.79 -39.09 -2.53
N SER A 415 -31.23 -40.25 -2.05
CA SER A 415 -30.72 -41.53 -2.52
C SER A 415 -31.58 -42.02 -3.67
N ASN A 416 -30.94 -42.45 -4.75
CA ASN A 416 -31.61 -43.17 -5.86
C ASN A 416 -31.81 -44.65 -5.55
N LEU A 417 -31.17 -45.15 -4.49
CA LEU A 417 -31.37 -46.49 -3.97
C LEU A 417 -32.60 -46.52 -3.05
N ILE A 418 -33.22 -47.70 -2.90
CA ILE A 418 -34.31 -47.92 -1.93
C ILE A 418 -33.79 -47.82 -0.48
N GLU A 419 -32.47 -47.74 -0.32
CA GLU A 419 -31.75 -47.67 0.94
C GLU A 419 -32.02 -46.37 1.70
N LYS A 420 -32.14 -46.50 3.02
CA LYS A 420 -32.28 -45.35 3.92
C LYS A 420 -30.91 -44.74 4.21
N LEU A 421 -30.85 -43.42 4.30
CA LEU A 421 -29.65 -42.73 4.77
C LEU A 421 -29.67 -42.65 6.30
N LEU A 422 -28.64 -43.20 6.94
CA LEU A 422 -28.43 -43.15 8.38
C LEU A 422 -27.37 -42.09 8.71
N PHE A 423 -27.76 -41.01 9.37
CA PHE A 423 -26.84 -39.94 9.75
C PHE A 423 -26.15 -40.26 11.08
N VAL A 424 -24.84 -40.03 11.12
CA VAL A 424 -24.00 -40.28 12.30
C VAL A 424 -23.23 -39.03 12.68
N HIS A 425 -23.00 -38.83 13.97
CA HIS A 425 -22.21 -37.72 14.49
C HIS A 425 -21.25 -38.18 15.58
N ASN A 426 -20.19 -37.42 15.79
CA ASN A 426 -19.27 -37.59 16.91
C ASN A 426 -19.77 -36.79 18.12
N ALA A 427 -19.29 -37.16 19.31
CA ALA A 427 -19.54 -36.36 20.51
C ALA A 427 -18.58 -35.17 20.57
N SER A 428 -19.10 -34.00 20.96
CA SER A 428 -18.31 -32.80 21.17
C SER A 428 -17.62 -32.83 22.54
N LYS A 429 -16.45 -32.20 22.66
CA LYS A 429 -15.66 -32.17 23.90
C LYS A 429 -14.90 -30.86 24.03
N ILE A 430 -14.66 -30.45 25.28
CA ILE A 430 -13.75 -29.34 25.64
C ILE A 430 -13.14 -29.63 27.00
N GLN A 431 -11.88 -29.26 27.21
CA GLN A 431 -11.24 -29.29 28.52
C GLN A 431 -11.28 -27.91 29.19
N ASP A 432 -10.82 -26.87 28.49
CA ASP A 432 -10.77 -25.51 28.99
C ASP A 432 -10.73 -24.50 27.84
N PHE A 433 -10.81 -23.20 28.15
CA PHE A 433 -10.57 -22.12 27.20
C PHE A 433 -10.03 -20.85 27.87
N THR A 434 -9.43 -19.98 27.07
CA THR A 434 -9.17 -18.58 27.42
C THR A 434 -9.84 -17.68 26.38
N ALA A 435 -10.30 -16.49 26.80
CA ALA A 435 -10.91 -15.56 25.86
C ALA A 435 -10.69 -14.10 26.26
N THR A 436 -10.83 -13.20 25.28
CA THR A 436 -10.91 -11.75 25.45
C THR A 436 -11.98 -11.19 24.53
N ILE A 437 -12.78 -10.26 25.04
CA ILE A 437 -13.74 -9.50 24.25
C ILE A 437 -13.00 -8.26 23.75
N ILE A 438 -13.01 -8.04 22.44
CA ILE A 438 -12.26 -6.96 21.80
C ILE A 438 -13.24 -6.14 20.95
N VAL A 439 -13.25 -4.83 21.16
CA VAL A 439 -13.75 -3.85 20.20
C VAL A 439 -12.52 -3.22 19.53
N ASP A 440 -12.27 -3.58 18.29
CA ASP A 440 -11.05 -3.16 17.59
C ASP A 440 -11.11 -1.70 17.11
N ARG A 441 -9.99 -1.20 16.58
CA ARG A 441 -9.84 0.15 16.01
C ARG A 441 -10.79 0.48 14.85
N PHE A 442 -11.51 -0.52 14.33
CA PHE A 442 -12.51 -0.41 13.26
C PHE A 442 -13.94 -0.61 13.77
N SER A 443 -14.13 -0.62 15.10
CA SER A 443 -15.42 -0.86 15.78
C SER A 443 -16.01 -2.25 15.57
N ASN A 444 -15.22 -3.25 15.18
CA ASN A 444 -15.69 -4.63 15.16
C ASN A 444 -15.68 -5.20 16.59
N SER A 445 -16.80 -5.75 17.03
CA SER A 445 -16.90 -6.45 18.31
C SER A 445 -16.75 -7.97 18.12
N VAL A 446 -15.72 -8.54 18.74
CA VAL A 446 -15.33 -9.94 18.54
C VAL A 446 -14.87 -10.56 19.87
N LEU A 447 -15.27 -11.80 20.09
CA LEU A 447 -14.71 -12.67 21.12
C LEU A 447 -13.53 -13.43 20.51
N ASN A 448 -12.32 -13.10 20.96
CA ASN A 448 -11.12 -13.87 20.63
C ASN A 448 -10.98 -14.99 21.65
N ILE A 449 -11.10 -16.25 21.22
CA ILE A 449 -11.18 -17.40 22.11
C ILE A 449 -10.20 -18.49 21.69
N THR A 450 -9.43 -19.00 22.65
CA THR A 450 -8.57 -20.15 22.45
C THR A 450 -9.13 -21.31 23.25
N VAL A 451 -9.57 -22.35 22.55
CA VAL A 451 -10.09 -23.58 23.17
C VAL A 451 -8.95 -24.60 23.31
N PHE A 452 -8.94 -25.35 24.40
CA PHE A 452 -7.94 -26.37 24.70
C PHE A 452 -8.57 -27.76 24.70
N ASN A 453 -7.92 -28.69 24.00
CA ASN A 453 -8.31 -30.10 23.94
C ASN A 453 -9.80 -30.26 23.55
N ALA A 454 -10.21 -29.54 22.49
CA ALA A 454 -11.61 -29.42 22.08
C ALA A 454 -11.87 -30.09 20.71
N THR A 455 -13.11 -30.56 20.51
CA THR A 455 -13.62 -31.11 19.23
C THR A 455 -15.10 -30.84 19.07
N GLY A 456 -15.55 -30.66 17.82
CA GLY A 456 -16.96 -30.62 17.47
C GLY A 456 -17.61 -29.26 17.69
N ILE A 457 -18.88 -29.29 18.10
CA ILE A 457 -19.73 -28.12 18.28
C ILE A 457 -19.68 -27.67 19.74
N LEU A 458 -19.36 -26.40 19.97
CA LEU A 458 -19.34 -25.79 21.30
C LEU A 458 -20.36 -24.65 21.35
N ASN A 459 -21.32 -24.76 22.26
CA ASN A 459 -22.32 -23.73 22.50
C ASN A 459 -21.79 -22.78 23.57
N GLY A 460 -21.69 -21.50 23.23
CA GLY A 460 -21.18 -20.44 24.07
C GLY A 460 -22.28 -19.50 24.55
N TYR A 461 -22.13 -19.03 25.77
CA TYR A 461 -23.06 -18.12 26.42
C TYR A 461 -22.31 -17.01 27.15
N VAL A 462 -22.83 -15.79 27.06
CA VAL A 462 -22.33 -14.63 27.82
C VAL A 462 -23.36 -14.29 28.88
N LYS A 463 -22.92 -14.14 30.13
CA LYS A 463 -23.77 -13.76 31.26
C LYS A 463 -23.47 -12.32 31.70
N GLN A 464 -24.47 -11.67 32.29
CA GLN A 464 -24.44 -10.21 32.58
C GLN A 464 -23.44 -9.78 33.65
N ILE A 465 -23.14 -10.67 34.60
CA ILE A 465 -22.29 -10.40 35.75
C ILE A 465 -21.30 -11.56 35.87
N ILE A 466 -20.24 -11.39 36.66
CA ILE A 466 -19.32 -12.45 37.12
C ILE A 466 -20.03 -13.41 38.11
N ASP A 467 -21.27 -13.81 37.81
CA ASP A 467 -22.02 -14.80 38.55
C ASP A 467 -22.43 -15.93 37.60
N TYR A 468 -22.04 -17.16 37.97
CA TYR A 468 -22.39 -18.38 37.26
C TYR A 468 -23.90 -18.59 37.13
N LYS A 469 -24.70 -18.06 38.06
CA LYS A 469 -26.17 -18.21 38.05
C LYS A 469 -26.92 -17.11 37.32
N SER A 470 -26.21 -16.09 36.82
CA SER A 470 -26.86 -14.96 36.12
C SER A 470 -27.41 -15.37 34.75
N GLU A 471 -28.40 -14.62 34.27
CA GLU A 471 -29.06 -14.88 33.00
C GLU A 471 -28.12 -14.68 31.81
N HIS A 472 -28.40 -15.44 30.76
CA HIS A 472 -27.66 -15.41 29.50
C HIS A 472 -28.13 -14.20 28.69
N ILE A 473 -27.23 -13.28 28.38
CA ILE A 473 -27.53 -12.05 27.62
C ILE A 473 -27.12 -12.12 26.15
N ASP A 474 -26.25 -13.08 25.83
CA ASP A 474 -25.84 -13.38 24.46
C ASP A 474 -25.47 -14.85 24.32
N SER A 475 -25.52 -15.36 23.08
CA SER A 475 -25.19 -16.76 22.77
C SER A 475 -24.53 -16.87 21.40
N PHE A 476 -23.54 -17.75 21.29
CA PHE A 476 -22.80 -18.01 20.06
C PHE A 476 -22.48 -19.51 19.94
N THR A 477 -22.07 -19.95 18.76
CA THR A 477 -21.66 -21.34 18.52
C THR A 477 -20.31 -21.35 17.83
N LEU A 478 -19.40 -22.20 18.30
CA LEU A 478 -18.07 -22.42 17.73
C LEU A 478 -17.99 -23.83 17.13
N TYR A 479 -17.23 -23.94 16.04
CA TYR A 479 -17.00 -25.21 15.34
C TYR A 479 -15.52 -25.55 15.33
N VAL A 480 -15.19 -26.73 15.86
CA VAL A 480 -13.85 -27.32 15.82
C VAL A 480 -13.91 -28.55 14.89
N PRO A 481 -13.51 -28.42 13.61
CA PRO A 481 -13.70 -29.46 12.59
C PRO A 481 -12.79 -30.69 12.76
N GLU A 482 -11.73 -30.57 13.56
CA GLU A 482 -10.80 -31.67 13.83
C GLU A 482 -11.50 -32.84 14.55
N SER A 483 -11.24 -34.06 14.06
CA SER A 483 -11.78 -35.30 14.64
C SER A 483 -11.13 -35.69 15.96
N PHE A 484 -9.93 -35.17 16.24
CA PHE A 484 -9.20 -35.37 17.49
C PHE A 484 -9.13 -34.06 18.29
N PRO A 485 -9.08 -34.14 19.62
CA PRO A 485 -8.97 -32.94 20.46
C PRO A 485 -7.76 -32.09 20.15
N VAL A 486 -8.00 -30.81 19.91
CA VAL A 486 -6.96 -29.84 19.55
C VAL A 486 -7.05 -28.57 20.37
N THR A 487 -5.92 -27.87 20.45
CA THR A 487 -5.86 -26.47 20.89
C THR A 487 -5.98 -25.57 19.67
N ARG A 488 -6.99 -24.69 19.66
CA ARG A 488 -7.28 -23.85 18.50
C ARG A 488 -7.77 -22.47 18.91
N GLN A 489 -7.25 -21.44 18.24
CA GLN A 489 -7.78 -20.09 18.33
C GLN A 489 -8.92 -19.90 17.32
N LEU A 490 -10.02 -19.34 17.80
CA LEU A 490 -11.24 -19.09 17.08
C LEU A 490 -11.72 -17.67 17.39
N TYR A 491 -12.63 -17.19 16.55
CA TYR A 491 -13.28 -15.91 16.73
C TYR A 491 -14.79 -16.12 16.69
N ALA A 492 -15.53 -15.36 17.49
CA ALA A 492 -16.98 -15.28 17.40
C ALA A 492 -17.42 -13.83 17.39
N ARG A 493 -18.40 -13.50 16.56
CA ARG A 493 -19.08 -12.19 16.65
C ARG A 493 -19.99 -12.18 17.87
N ILE A 494 -19.89 -11.12 18.63
CA ILE A 494 -20.67 -10.89 19.85
C ILE A 494 -21.10 -9.42 19.90
N LYS A 495 -22.04 -9.11 20.78
CA LYS A 495 -22.42 -7.71 21.04
C LYS A 495 -21.26 -6.95 21.70
N PRO A 496 -21.13 -5.63 21.46
CA PRO A 496 -20.16 -4.81 22.17
C PRO A 496 -20.57 -4.65 23.63
N TYR A 497 -19.60 -4.83 24.54
CA TYR A 497 -19.75 -4.62 25.97
C TYR A 497 -18.93 -3.40 26.42
N PRO A 498 -19.34 -2.68 27.47
CA PRO A 498 -18.59 -1.51 27.95
C PRO A 498 -17.13 -1.85 28.28
N THR A 499 -16.22 -0.92 28.03
CA THR A 499 -14.78 -1.10 28.26
C THR A 499 -14.49 -1.38 29.74
N ASN A 500 -13.48 -2.20 30.00
CA ASN A 500 -13.04 -2.57 31.36
C ASN A 500 -14.14 -3.27 32.19
N THR A 501 -15.15 -3.84 31.53
CA THR A 501 -16.10 -4.75 32.19
C THR A 501 -15.63 -6.18 32.06
N VAL A 502 -15.94 -6.99 33.08
CA VAL A 502 -15.68 -8.42 33.08
C VAL A 502 -17.01 -9.13 32.96
N GLN A 503 -17.15 -9.94 31.90
CA GLN A 503 -18.33 -10.76 31.67
C GLN A 503 -17.99 -12.23 31.96
N MET A 504 -18.97 -12.99 32.43
CA MET A 504 -18.80 -14.43 32.57
C MET A 504 -19.13 -15.09 31.23
N VAL A 505 -18.15 -15.70 30.58
CA VAL A 505 -18.35 -16.47 29.36
C VAL A 505 -18.31 -17.94 29.73
N CYS A 506 -19.24 -18.71 29.17
CA CYS A 506 -19.36 -20.13 29.42
C CYS A 506 -19.43 -20.90 28.11
N LEU A 507 -18.69 -22.00 28.01
CA LEU A 507 -18.72 -22.92 26.88
C LEU A 507 -19.22 -24.28 27.31
N ARG A 508 -20.11 -24.86 26.51
CA ARG A 508 -20.67 -26.19 26.71
C ARG A 508 -20.57 -27.01 25.43
N PRO A 509 -19.97 -28.21 25.46
CA PRO A 509 -20.03 -29.13 24.33
C PRO A 509 -21.47 -29.46 23.94
N ASP A 510 -21.70 -29.67 22.65
CA ASP A 510 -23.00 -30.17 22.21
C ASP A 510 -23.32 -31.54 22.81
N ASP A 511 -24.58 -31.76 23.17
CA ASP A 511 -25.10 -32.94 23.88
C ASP A 511 -24.57 -33.22 25.30
N SER A 512 -23.86 -32.27 25.91
CA SER A 512 -23.38 -32.41 27.27
C SER A 512 -24.33 -31.77 28.31
N PRO A 513 -24.41 -32.32 29.54
CA PRO A 513 -25.24 -31.74 30.59
C PRO A 513 -24.73 -30.36 31.00
N THR A 514 -25.59 -29.51 31.57
CA THR A 514 -25.22 -28.17 32.05
C THR A 514 -24.09 -28.17 33.08
N THR A 515 -23.87 -29.28 33.79
CA THR A 515 -22.77 -29.46 34.75
C THR A 515 -21.39 -29.54 34.11
N SER A 516 -21.32 -29.79 32.79
CA SER A 516 -20.07 -29.84 32.03
C SER A 516 -19.72 -28.50 31.36
N GLU A 517 -20.47 -27.45 31.68
CA GLU A 517 -20.19 -26.09 31.24
C GLU A 517 -18.89 -25.59 31.91
N VAL A 518 -17.95 -25.12 31.09
CA VAL A 518 -16.73 -24.47 31.55
C VAL A 518 -16.98 -22.96 31.50
N CYS A 519 -16.80 -22.24 32.61
CA CYS A 519 -16.97 -20.79 32.67
C CYS A 519 -15.68 -20.08 33.07
N ARG A 520 -15.40 -18.95 32.41
CA ARG A 520 -14.22 -18.12 32.66
C ARG A 520 -14.59 -16.64 32.67
N PRO A 521 -14.01 -15.83 33.58
CA PRO A 521 -14.16 -14.38 33.53
C PRO A 521 -13.39 -13.87 32.32
N VAL A 522 -14.03 -13.01 31.53
CA VAL A 522 -13.49 -12.48 30.28
C VAL A 522 -13.57 -10.97 30.31
N GLU A 523 -12.44 -10.32 30.11
CA GLU A 523 -12.31 -8.87 30.07
C GLU A 523 -12.73 -8.32 28.70
N SER A 524 -13.41 -7.16 28.73
CA SER A 524 -13.75 -6.36 27.54
C SER A 524 -12.73 -5.23 27.35
N ILE A 525 -11.99 -5.30 26.25
CA ILE A 525 -10.97 -4.34 25.84
C ILE A 525 -11.49 -3.58 24.63
N GLN A 526 -11.28 -2.26 24.59
CA GLN A 526 -11.63 -1.41 23.47
C GLN A 526 -10.42 -0.63 23.01
N ASP A 527 -10.07 -0.78 21.75
CA ASP A 527 -9.05 0.03 21.09
C ASP A 527 -9.63 1.39 20.70
N GLU A 528 -8.78 2.43 20.73
CA GLU A 528 -9.18 3.73 20.20
C GLU A 528 -9.43 3.66 18.69
N LEU A 529 -10.44 4.42 18.23
CA LEU A 529 -10.78 4.51 16.82
C LEU A 529 -9.59 5.09 16.04
N ALA A 530 -9.21 4.41 14.95
CA ALA A 530 -8.14 4.90 14.10
C ALA A 530 -8.52 6.26 13.47
N LYS A 531 -7.79 7.33 13.83
CA LYS A 531 -7.89 8.64 13.20
C LYS A 531 -6.78 8.77 12.15
N ASN A 532 -7.16 8.95 10.89
CA ASN A 532 -6.25 9.21 9.79
C ASN A 532 -6.42 10.67 9.32
N GLU A 533 -6.06 11.63 10.17
CA GLU A 533 -5.98 13.05 9.76
C GLU A 533 -4.57 13.31 9.23
N ILE A 534 -4.47 13.78 7.99
CA ILE A 534 -3.20 14.12 7.33
C ILE A 534 -3.16 15.64 7.21
N ASP A 535 -2.26 16.29 7.95
CA ASP A 535 -2.06 17.73 7.89
C ASP A 535 -0.94 18.09 6.88
N ASN A 536 -1.28 18.94 5.90
CA ASN A 536 -0.30 19.46 4.95
C ASN A 536 0.45 20.66 5.56
N ARG A 537 1.76 20.50 5.78
CA ARG A 537 2.68 21.57 6.22
C ARG A 537 3.54 22.09 5.06
N TRP A 538 3.88 23.38 5.12
CA TRP A 538 4.83 24.04 4.23
C TRP A 538 6.27 23.56 4.51
N SER A 539 7.08 23.38 3.46
CA SER A 539 8.52 23.13 3.58
C SER A 539 9.31 24.39 3.22
N ASP A 540 10.25 24.76 4.09
CA ASP A 540 11.20 25.85 3.83
C ASP A 540 12.43 25.30 3.12
N GLU A 541 12.78 25.86 1.96
CA GLU A 541 13.80 25.32 1.06
C GLU A 541 14.71 26.41 0.48
N ILE A 542 15.90 26.00 0.03
CA ILE A 542 16.90 26.88 -0.59
C ILE A 542 17.17 26.42 -2.02
N GLY A 543 16.87 27.29 -2.99
CA GLY A 543 17.12 27.11 -4.40
C GLY A 543 18.57 27.38 -4.79
N LYS A 544 18.96 26.95 -6.00
CA LYS A 544 20.28 27.23 -6.55
C LYS A 544 20.14 27.69 -7.99
N CYS A 545 20.39 28.98 -8.24
CA CYS A 545 20.44 29.55 -9.57
C CYS A 545 21.69 30.42 -9.72
N PRO A 546 22.75 29.94 -10.39
CA PRO A 546 23.98 30.73 -10.58
C PRO A 546 23.80 31.87 -11.60
N GLU A 547 22.80 31.77 -12.48
CA GLU A 547 22.52 32.75 -13.54
C GLU A 547 21.45 33.79 -13.16
N CYS A 548 20.77 33.60 -12.03
CA CYS A 548 19.71 34.51 -11.56
C CYS A 548 20.30 35.70 -10.80
N ASN A 549 19.59 36.83 -10.84
CA ASN A 549 19.92 38.03 -10.06
C ASN A 549 21.31 38.61 -10.35
N HIS A 550 21.86 38.39 -11.56
CA HIS A 550 23.08 39.07 -11.97
C HIS A 550 22.86 40.59 -12.04
N VAL A 551 23.80 41.33 -11.47
CA VAL A 551 23.81 42.79 -11.55
C VAL A 551 24.11 43.18 -13.00
N SER A 552 23.09 43.56 -13.77
CA SER A 552 23.29 44.08 -15.13
C SER A 552 23.97 45.46 -15.07
N MET A 553 24.73 45.83 -16.11
CA MET A 553 25.35 47.16 -16.19
C MET A 553 24.31 48.30 -16.13
N ASP A 554 23.07 48.03 -16.54
CA ASP A 554 21.95 48.96 -16.38
C ASP A 554 21.56 49.17 -14.90
N GLY A 555 21.64 48.11 -14.07
CA GLY A 555 21.43 48.19 -12.63
C GLY A 555 22.51 49.01 -11.92
N LEU A 556 23.76 48.89 -12.37
CA LEU A 556 24.89 49.66 -11.83
C LEU A 556 24.82 51.14 -12.25
N MET A 557 24.40 51.43 -13.49
CA MET A 557 24.14 52.80 -13.96
C MET A 557 22.94 53.45 -13.26
N LYS A 558 21.92 52.66 -12.88
CA LYS A 558 20.78 53.14 -12.07
C LYS A 558 21.19 53.41 -10.62
N TYR A 559 22.09 52.60 -10.05
CA TYR A 559 22.65 52.84 -8.71
C TYR A 559 23.54 54.10 -8.66
N LEU A 560 24.12 54.50 -9.79
CA LEU A 560 24.88 55.74 -9.95
C LEU A 560 24.03 56.93 -10.44
N ASN A 561 22.74 56.73 -10.68
CA ASN A 561 21.84 57.80 -11.12
C ASN A 561 21.17 58.46 -9.89
N PRO A 562 21.51 59.72 -9.57
CA PRO A 562 20.98 60.40 -8.39
C PRO A 562 19.45 60.63 -8.45
N MET A 563 18.86 60.56 -9.65
CA MET A 563 17.41 60.71 -9.82
C MET A 563 16.62 59.51 -9.29
N SER A 564 17.22 58.30 -9.25
CA SER A 564 16.58 57.10 -8.68
C SER A 564 16.63 57.03 -7.16
N TRP A 565 17.62 57.65 -6.53
CA TRP A 565 17.73 57.70 -5.06
C TRP A 565 16.57 58.48 -4.43
N ALA A 566 16.05 59.49 -5.13
CA ALA A 566 14.91 60.30 -4.69
C ALA A 566 13.56 59.56 -4.76
N SER A 567 13.46 58.46 -5.51
CA SER A 567 12.18 57.79 -5.80
C SER A 567 11.76 56.71 -4.78
N GLY A 568 12.60 56.42 -3.77
CA GLY A 568 12.36 55.35 -2.79
C GLY A 568 12.25 55.80 -1.33
N VAL A 569 12.16 57.10 -1.03
CA VAL A 569 12.15 57.59 0.36
C VAL A 569 10.72 57.60 0.90
N SER A 570 10.35 56.60 1.71
CA SER A 570 9.05 56.56 2.40
C SER A 570 9.14 56.70 3.92
N SER A 571 10.34 56.70 4.53
CA SER A 571 10.51 56.90 5.98
C SER A 571 11.60 57.91 6.34
N ILE A 572 11.52 58.47 7.55
CA ILE A 572 12.50 59.46 8.08
C ILE A 572 13.89 58.84 8.27
N SER A 573 14.00 57.54 8.56
CA SER A 573 15.28 56.84 8.64
C SER A 573 15.96 56.70 7.26
N ASP A 574 15.18 56.53 6.19
CA ASP A 574 15.70 56.41 4.82
C ASP A 574 16.26 57.74 4.32
N PHE A 575 15.71 58.86 4.79
CA PHE A 575 16.23 60.21 4.49
C PHE A 575 17.62 60.45 5.12
N PHE A 576 17.85 59.99 6.35
CA PHE A 576 19.16 60.12 7.00
C PHE A 576 20.21 59.22 6.35
N MET A 577 19.84 58.00 5.92
CA MET A 577 20.71 57.10 5.15
C MET A 577 21.10 57.73 3.81
N LEU A 578 20.14 58.31 3.08
CA LEU A 578 20.38 59.00 1.81
C LEU A 578 21.32 60.22 1.98
N LEU A 579 21.15 60.99 3.06
CA LEU A 579 22.03 62.12 3.37
C LEU A 579 23.47 61.65 3.66
N ALA A 580 23.62 60.55 4.40
CA ALA A 580 24.92 59.95 4.69
C ALA A 580 25.60 59.44 3.42
N ASP A 581 24.87 58.77 2.54
CA ASP A 581 25.39 58.27 1.26
C ASP A 581 25.85 59.42 0.35
N ILE A 582 25.09 60.53 0.27
CA ILE A 582 25.51 61.73 -0.47
C ILE A 582 26.81 62.31 0.09
N VAL A 583 26.95 62.39 1.41
CA VAL A 583 28.18 62.90 2.07
C VAL A 583 29.37 62.00 1.79
N VAL A 584 29.19 60.68 1.85
CA VAL A 584 30.25 59.72 1.51
C VAL A 584 30.65 59.85 0.05
N TYR A 585 29.69 59.95 -0.88
CA TYR A 585 30.00 60.17 -2.30
C TYR A 585 30.74 61.48 -2.54
N PHE A 586 30.35 62.57 -1.88
CA PHE A 586 31.05 63.85 -1.98
C PHE A 586 32.48 63.75 -1.45
N SER A 587 32.68 63.04 -0.34
CA SER A 587 34.00 62.82 0.24
C SER A 587 34.91 61.97 -0.66
N VAL A 588 34.35 60.94 -1.31
CA VAL A 588 35.06 60.11 -2.29
C VAL A 588 35.38 60.91 -3.56
N ALA A 589 34.45 61.73 -4.05
CA ALA A 589 34.68 62.60 -5.21
C ALA A 589 35.78 63.64 -4.93
N VAL A 590 35.79 64.23 -3.72
CA VAL A 590 36.86 65.14 -3.28
C VAL A 590 38.18 64.38 -3.15
N ALA A 591 38.20 63.16 -2.59
CA ALA A 591 39.39 62.34 -2.50
C ALA A 591 39.95 62.00 -3.89
N ILE A 592 39.10 61.62 -4.85
CA ILE A 592 39.47 61.37 -6.25
C ILE A 592 40.02 62.65 -6.88
N TYR A 593 39.36 63.80 -6.68
CA TYR A 593 39.83 65.09 -7.19
C TYR A 593 41.21 65.45 -6.62
N VAL A 594 41.44 65.23 -5.33
CA VAL A 594 42.74 65.44 -4.67
C VAL A 594 43.79 64.46 -5.22
N ILE A 595 43.46 63.18 -5.42
CA ILE A 595 44.38 62.21 -6.02
C ILE A 595 44.74 62.63 -7.45
N PHE A 596 43.77 63.06 -8.26
CA PHE A 596 44.03 63.50 -9.62
C PHE A 596 44.86 64.79 -9.68
N THR A 597 44.54 65.79 -8.85
CA THR A 597 45.20 67.11 -8.90
C THR A 597 46.50 67.18 -8.10
N LYS A 598 46.64 66.42 -7.01
CA LYS A 598 47.82 66.45 -6.11
C LYS A 598 48.75 65.26 -6.27
N CYS A 599 48.30 64.13 -6.81
CA CYS A 599 49.16 62.96 -7.05
C CYS A 599 49.40 62.74 -8.55
N LEU A 600 48.36 62.52 -9.36
CA LEU A 600 48.51 62.16 -10.78
C LEU A 600 49.02 63.32 -11.64
N TYR A 601 48.49 64.53 -11.47
CA TYR A 601 48.90 65.72 -12.24
C TYR A 601 50.38 66.10 -12.06
N PRO A 602 50.96 66.14 -10.84
CA PRO A 602 52.40 66.38 -10.68
C PRO A 602 53.27 65.22 -11.17
N ILE A 603 52.83 63.96 -11.04
CA ILE A 603 53.55 62.80 -11.60
C ILE A 603 53.58 62.89 -13.14
N MET A 604 52.46 63.24 -13.76
CA MET A 604 52.37 63.46 -15.22
C MET A 604 53.22 64.66 -15.67
N LYS A 605 53.33 65.73 -14.87
CA LYS A 605 54.26 66.84 -15.15
C LYS A 605 55.74 66.46 -14.99
N CYS A 606 56.08 65.59 -14.04
CA CYS A 606 57.44 65.06 -13.90
C CYS A 606 57.81 64.08 -15.02
N CYS A 607 56.85 63.33 -15.59
CA CYS A 607 57.11 62.39 -16.68
C CYS A 607 57.17 63.03 -18.08
N ILE A 608 56.74 64.30 -18.25
CA ILE A 608 56.65 64.98 -19.56
C ILE A 608 57.50 66.27 -19.61
N CYS A 609 58.66 66.30 -18.94
CA CYS A 609 59.74 67.25 -19.26
C CYS A 609 60.95 66.50 -19.85
N PRO A 610 61.40 66.82 -21.08
CA PRO A 610 62.44 66.10 -21.80
C PRO A 610 63.86 66.52 -21.37
N THR A 611 64.80 65.56 -21.39
CA THR A 611 66.24 65.66 -21.73
C THR A 611 66.86 67.08 -21.69
N MET A 612 67.83 67.43 -20.82
CA MET A 612 69.27 67.09 -20.91
C MET A 612 70.07 67.79 -19.75
N PRO A 613 71.40 67.62 -19.55
CA PRO A 613 71.99 66.68 -18.59
C PRO A 613 72.90 67.30 -17.49
N CYS A 614 73.44 66.42 -16.64
CA CYS A 614 74.65 66.56 -15.80
C CYS A 614 74.60 67.43 -14.53
N MET A 615 74.52 66.75 -13.38
CA MET A 615 75.38 67.10 -12.24
C MET A 615 76.81 66.62 -12.54
N PRO A 616 77.88 67.21 -11.95
CA PRO A 616 78.26 66.69 -10.64
C PRO A 616 78.86 67.70 -9.64
N CYS A 617 78.50 67.45 -8.37
CA CYS A 617 79.36 67.45 -7.19
C CYS A 617 79.89 68.74 -6.53
N TYR A 618 80.05 68.60 -5.20
CA TYR A 618 80.83 69.39 -4.22
C TYR A 618 80.21 70.71 -3.72
N SER A 619 80.29 71.13 -2.45
CA SER A 619 80.80 70.58 -1.19
C SER A 619 80.54 71.64 -0.10
N LYS A 620 80.01 71.19 1.05
CA LYS A 620 80.34 71.55 2.45
C LYS A 620 80.61 73.01 2.90
N ASN A 621 80.06 73.26 4.10
CA ASN A 621 80.42 74.19 5.18
C ASN A 621 79.77 75.59 5.08
N VAL A 622 79.39 76.29 6.15
CA VAL A 622 79.85 76.36 7.55
C VAL A 622 78.69 76.84 8.43
N LYS A 623 78.59 76.36 9.68
CA LYS A 623 77.77 76.93 10.75
C LYS A 623 78.19 78.38 11.07
N LYS A 624 77.24 79.30 11.21
CA LYS A 624 77.15 80.16 12.38
C LYS A 624 75.73 80.67 12.55
#